data_AF-A0A0G0AF92-F1
#
_entry.id   AF-A0A0G0AF92-F1
#
_cell.length_a   1.000
_cell.length_b   1.000
_cell.length_c   1.000
_cell.angle_alpha   90.00
_cell.angle_beta   90.00
_cell.angle_gamma   90.00
#
_symmetry.space_group_name_H-M   'P 1'
#
loop_
_entity.id
_entity.type
_entity.pdbx_description
1 polymer ?
#
loop_
_entity_poly.entity_id
_entity_poly.type
_entity_poly.pdbx_seq_one_letter_code
_entity_poly.pdbx_strand_id
1 'polypeptide(L)'
;MTPNENEDFITLDNYDKIVKYQKEYNTHFEPTKPLFPIIDPTIPLPELFPKLEIIENLGYNPYRIENGYMEMDVLFPGGVVSYYKDEMYAYCIPYKIEIYGVTTEDGKQALNTERFNSIIFLTKLEEDEQLEENDLFYKIPDGPTLKIEVSEGEKEIPKEWWYTDKRG
;
A
#
# COMPACT_ATOMS: atom_id res chain seq x y z
N MET A 1 20.60 12.60 26.82
CA MET A 1 19.18 12.77 26.44
C MET A 1 18.77 11.46 25.79
N THR A 2 17.94 10.68 26.47
CA THR A 2 17.29 9.50 25.89
C THR A 2 16.18 10.00 24.95
N PRO A 3 16.05 9.45 23.73
CA PRO A 3 14.88 9.73 22.90
C PRO A 3 13.62 9.35 23.68
N ASN A 4 12.57 10.18 23.61
CA ASN A 4 11.30 9.94 24.29
C ASN A 4 10.65 8.66 23.73
N GLU A 5 10.22 7.77 24.63
CA GLU A 5 9.58 6.46 24.36
C GLU A 5 8.13 6.57 23.81
N ASN A 6 7.78 7.69 23.16
CA ASN A 6 6.52 7.89 22.46
C ASN A 6 6.80 8.13 20.96
N GLU A 7 7.59 7.26 20.34
CA GLU A 7 7.53 7.15 18.88
C GLU A 7 6.14 6.58 18.57
N ASP A 8 5.30 7.37 17.89
CA ASP A 8 3.92 7.05 17.50
C ASP A 8 3.92 5.87 16.49
N PHE A 9 4.24 4.67 16.97
CA PHE A 9 4.32 3.48 16.14
C PHE A 9 2.92 3.00 15.78
N ILE A 10 2.72 2.77 14.49
CA ILE A 10 1.52 2.11 13.99
C ILE A 10 1.69 0.61 14.25
N THR A 11 0.66 0.03 14.86
CA THR A 11 0.56 -1.36 15.28
C THR A 11 -0.69 -1.98 14.66
N LEU A 12 -0.77 -3.31 14.58
CA LEU A 12 -1.99 -3.97 14.09
C LEU A 12 -3.23 -3.55 14.89
N ASP A 13 -3.10 -3.42 16.21
CA ASP A 13 -4.20 -3.06 17.11
C ASP A 13 -4.76 -1.64 16.89
N ASN A 14 -3.95 -0.73 16.34
CA ASN A 14 -4.41 0.62 15.98
C ASN A 14 -4.74 0.76 14.49
N TYR A 15 -4.23 -0.13 13.61
CA TYR A 15 -4.50 -0.15 12.18
C TYR A 15 -6.00 -0.27 11.88
N ASP A 16 -6.72 -1.22 12.50
CA ASP A 16 -8.16 -1.40 12.29
C ASP A 16 -8.99 -0.16 12.66
N LYS A 17 -8.56 0.56 13.71
CA LYS A 17 -9.21 1.81 14.14
C LYS A 17 -8.98 2.90 13.10
N ILE A 18 -7.76 3.01 12.56
CA ILE A 18 -7.39 3.96 11.51
C ILE A 18 -8.23 3.71 10.25
N VAL A 19 -8.28 2.46 9.79
CA VAL A 19 -9.08 2.01 8.63
C VAL A 19 -10.57 2.30 8.83
N LYS A 20 -11.11 2.04 10.02
CA LYS A 20 -12.50 2.33 10.34
C LYS A 20 -12.81 3.82 10.23
N TYR A 21 -11.95 4.68 10.80
CA TYR A 21 -12.12 6.13 10.68
C TYR A 21 -12.01 6.59 9.21
N GLN A 22 -11.11 6.00 8.42
CA GLN A 22 -10.97 6.32 6.99
C GLN A 22 -12.26 6.01 6.21
N LYS A 23 -12.91 4.89 6.51
CA LYS A 23 -14.21 4.52 5.92
C LYS A 23 -15.32 5.48 6.34
N GLU A 24 -15.40 5.85 7.62
CA GLU A 24 -16.43 6.75 8.14
C GLU A 24 -16.33 8.15 7.52
N TYR A 25 -15.12 8.69 7.38
CA TYR A 25 -14.88 9.99 6.74
C TYR A 25 -15.31 10.02 5.28
N ASN A 26 -15.01 8.96 4.52
CA ASN A 26 -15.44 8.84 3.13
C ASN A 26 -16.98 8.86 2.97
N THR A 27 -17.72 8.59 4.05
CA THR A 27 -19.19 8.58 4.04
C THR A 27 -19.82 9.86 4.59
N HIS A 28 -19.11 10.68 5.38
CA HIS A 28 -19.67 11.85 6.08
C HIS A 28 -18.78 13.09 5.83
N PHE A 29 -19.20 13.92 4.88
CA PHE A 29 -18.55 15.17 4.49
C PHE A 29 -18.68 16.26 5.58
N GLU A 30 -17.85 16.24 6.62
CA GLU A 30 -17.54 17.45 7.41
C GLU A 30 -16.04 17.50 7.75
N PRO A 31 -15.25 18.39 7.11
CA PRO A 31 -13.81 18.48 7.30
C PRO A 31 -13.54 19.42 8.47
N THR A 32 -13.48 18.89 9.70
CA THR A 32 -12.98 19.68 10.83
C THR A 32 -11.69 19.15 11.45
N LYS A 33 -11.19 17.99 10.99
CA LYS A 33 -9.84 17.49 11.29
C LYS A 33 -9.38 16.55 10.16
N PRO A 34 -8.26 16.79 9.46
CA PRO A 34 -7.49 15.66 8.94
C PRO A 34 -6.74 15.05 10.15
N LEU A 35 -6.31 13.79 10.20
CA LEU A 35 -5.42 13.10 9.27
C LEU A 35 -5.47 11.60 9.60
N PHE A 36 -5.66 10.72 8.61
CA PHE A 36 -5.40 9.29 8.82
C PHE A 36 -3.89 9.10 8.89
N PRO A 37 -3.33 8.49 9.94
CA PRO A 37 -1.89 8.25 10.02
C PRO A 37 -1.41 7.27 8.94
N ILE A 38 -2.31 6.57 8.23
CA ILE A 38 -2.03 5.69 7.09
C ILE A 38 -3.10 5.90 6.01
N ILE A 39 -2.69 5.85 4.75
CA ILE A 39 -3.59 5.66 3.61
C ILE A 39 -3.64 4.16 3.29
N ASP A 40 -4.74 3.49 3.63
CA ASP A 40 -4.97 2.08 3.26
C ASP A 40 -5.43 2.01 1.79
N PRO A 41 -4.66 1.35 0.89
CA PRO A 41 -5.00 1.27 -0.53
C PRO A 41 -6.21 0.36 -0.84
N THR A 42 -6.65 -0.47 0.12
CA THR A 42 -7.82 -1.36 -0.03
C THR A 42 -9.15 -0.62 0.14
N ILE A 43 -9.12 0.62 0.65
CA ILE A 43 -10.31 1.43 0.87
C ILE A 43 -10.52 2.31 -0.37
N PRO A 44 -11.61 2.11 -1.13
CA PRO A 44 -11.93 3.01 -2.23
C PRO A 44 -12.22 4.40 -1.66
N LEU A 45 -11.34 5.36 -1.97
CA LEU A 45 -11.51 6.75 -1.60
C LEU A 45 -12.43 7.42 -2.62
N PRO A 46 -13.35 8.31 -2.19
CA PRO A 46 -14.23 9.00 -3.11
C PRO A 46 -13.39 9.81 -4.12
N GLU A 47 -13.61 9.52 -5.40
CA GLU A 47 -13.13 10.24 -6.59
C GLU A 47 -11.64 10.23 -6.92
N LEU A 48 -10.74 9.72 -6.07
CA LEU A 48 -9.30 9.99 -6.25
C LEU A 48 -8.37 8.78 -6.26
N PHE A 49 -8.79 7.59 -5.84
CA PHE A 49 -7.98 6.39 -6.11
C PHE A 49 -8.66 5.62 -7.24
N PRO A 50 -8.06 5.52 -8.45
CA PRO A 50 -8.68 4.74 -9.52
C PRO A 50 -8.92 3.34 -8.98
N LYS A 51 -10.11 2.77 -9.21
CA LYS A 51 -10.39 1.40 -8.78
C LYS A 51 -9.50 0.46 -9.60
N LEU A 52 -8.32 0.18 -9.08
CA LEU A 52 -7.38 -0.78 -9.62
C LEU A 52 -7.87 -2.16 -9.18
N GLU A 53 -8.56 -2.89 -10.06
CA GLU A 53 -9.07 -4.24 -9.77
C GLU A 53 -7.98 -5.15 -9.19
N ILE A 54 -6.74 -4.95 -9.61
CA ILE A 54 -5.59 -5.70 -9.14
C ILE A 54 -5.34 -5.56 -7.63
N ILE A 55 -5.70 -4.44 -7.00
CA ILE A 55 -5.55 -4.24 -5.54
C ILE A 55 -6.41 -5.21 -4.74
N GLU A 56 -7.52 -5.72 -5.31
CA GLU A 56 -8.35 -6.72 -4.63
C GLU A 56 -7.55 -7.99 -4.31
N ASN A 57 -6.49 -8.29 -5.06
CA ASN A 57 -5.59 -9.42 -4.82
C ASN A 57 -4.62 -9.21 -3.65
N LEU A 58 -4.44 -7.99 -3.14
CA LEU A 58 -3.66 -7.73 -1.93
C LEU A 58 -4.28 -8.45 -0.72
N GLY A 59 -5.59 -8.64 -0.74
CA GLY A 59 -6.36 -9.22 0.36
C GLY A 59 -6.80 -8.17 1.38
N TYR A 60 -7.65 -8.61 2.31
CA TYR A 60 -8.21 -7.76 3.35
C TYR A 60 -7.53 -8.06 4.69
N ASN A 61 -7.29 -7.00 5.46
CA ASN A 61 -6.66 -7.01 6.79
C ASN A 61 -5.16 -7.39 6.76
N PRO A 62 -4.26 -6.49 7.18
CA PRO A 62 -2.86 -6.85 7.34
C PRO A 62 -2.67 -7.78 8.54
N TYR A 63 -1.65 -8.63 8.48
CA TYR A 63 -1.34 -9.56 9.57
C TYR A 63 0.01 -9.25 10.25
N ARG A 64 0.80 -8.33 9.67
CA ARG A 64 2.07 -7.89 10.23
C ARG A 64 2.40 -6.46 9.78
N ILE A 65 3.03 -5.70 10.66
CA ILE A 65 3.61 -4.40 10.36
C ILE A 65 5.08 -4.43 10.76
N GLU A 66 5.96 -4.04 9.86
CA GLU A 66 7.39 -3.90 10.08
C GLU A 66 7.75 -2.43 10.06
N ASN A 67 8.16 -1.90 11.22
CA ASN A 67 8.51 -0.50 11.37
C ASN A 67 10.01 -0.29 11.17
N GLY A 68 10.37 0.57 10.21
CA GLY A 68 11.70 1.15 10.06
C GLY A 68 11.77 2.58 10.63
N TYR A 69 12.92 3.23 10.46
CA TYR A 69 13.15 4.60 10.92
C TYR A 69 12.29 5.62 10.16
N MET A 70 12.42 5.68 8.84
CA MET A 70 11.62 6.56 7.95
C MET A 70 10.62 5.79 7.08
N GLU A 71 10.55 4.48 7.24
CA GLU A 71 9.76 3.58 6.40
C GLU A 71 8.93 2.65 7.26
N MET A 72 7.86 2.10 6.69
CA MET A 72 7.03 1.08 7.29
C MET A 72 6.49 0.16 6.20
N ASP A 73 6.58 -1.14 6.43
CA ASP A 73 5.93 -2.14 5.59
C ASP A 73 4.72 -2.72 6.31
N VAL A 74 3.59 -2.77 5.61
CA VAL A 74 2.36 -3.39 6.07
C VAL A 74 2.13 -4.63 5.20
N LEU A 75 2.17 -5.80 5.83
CA LEU A 75 2.08 -7.08 5.13
C LEU A 75 0.63 -7.58 5.14
N PHE A 76 0.15 -7.90 3.95
CA PHE A 76 -1.17 -8.43 3.66
C PHE A 76 -1.06 -9.85 3.08
N PRO A 77 -2.13 -10.64 3.12
CA PRO A 77 -2.10 -12.02 2.60
C PRO A 77 -1.62 -12.14 1.15
N GLY A 78 -1.90 -11.15 0.31
CA GLY A 78 -1.53 -11.14 -1.09
C GLY A 78 -0.35 -10.24 -1.45
N GLY A 79 0.34 -9.62 -0.49
CA GLY A 79 1.39 -8.67 -0.83
C GLY A 79 1.86 -7.78 0.32
N VAL A 80 2.59 -6.72 -0.04
CA VAL A 80 3.13 -5.74 0.90
C VAL A 80 2.84 -4.32 0.41
N VAL A 81 2.53 -3.44 1.34
CA VAL A 81 2.43 -2.00 1.11
C VAL A 81 3.54 -1.32 1.89
N SER A 82 4.40 -0.59 1.18
CA SER A 82 5.50 0.17 1.75
C SER A 82 5.15 1.65 1.83
N TYR A 83 5.46 2.25 2.98
CA TYR A 83 5.12 3.61 3.32
C TYR A 83 6.35 4.42 3.71
N TYR A 84 6.38 5.70 3.32
CA TYR A 84 7.26 6.70 3.93
C TYR A 84 6.55 7.36 5.09
N LYS A 85 7.27 7.54 6.20
CA LYS A 85 6.83 8.31 7.36
C LYS A 85 7.17 9.79 7.11
N ASP A 86 6.14 10.59 6.85
CA ASP A 86 6.27 12.02 6.68
C ASP A 86 6.11 12.71 8.05
N GLU A 87 7.24 13.09 8.65
CA GLU A 87 7.30 13.77 9.96
C GLU A 87 6.62 15.15 9.93
N MET A 88 6.58 15.83 8.78
CA MET A 88 6.02 17.19 8.67
C MET A 88 4.49 17.17 8.79
N TYR A 89 3.86 16.11 8.30
CA TYR A 89 2.40 16.00 8.25
C TYR A 89 1.84 14.86 9.11
N ALA A 90 2.70 14.12 9.83
CA ALA A 90 2.34 12.95 10.62
C ALA A 90 1.57 11.87 9.82
N TYR A 91 1.93 11.71 8.53
CA TYR A 91 1.34 10.71 7.63
C TYR A 91 2.30 9.55 7.37
N CYS A 92 1.74 8.36 7.14
CA CYS A 92 2.38 7.31 6.37
C CYS A 92 1.82 7.32 4.95
N ILE A 93 2.66 7.72 3.99
CA ILE A 93 2.30 7.83 2.58
C ILE A 93 2.76 6.56 1.86
N PRO A 94 1.85 5.76 1.25
CA PRO A 94 2.25 4.58 0.50
C PRO A 94 3.03 5.03 -0.73
N TYR A 95 4.18 4.41 -0.99
CA TYR A 95 4.98 4.68 -2.19
C TYR A 95 5.11 3.45 -3.09
N LYS A 96 4.86 2.25 -2.55
CA LYS A 96 4.91 1.00 -3.30
C LYS A 96 3.87 0.03 -2.75
N ILE A 97 3.10 -0.57 -3.64
CA ILE A 97 2.26 -1.73 -3.36
C ILE A 97 2.76 -2.86 -4.24
N GLU A 98 3.22 -3.96 -3.65
CA GLU A 98 3.62 -5.16 -4.35
C GLU A 98 2.62 -6.28 -4.08
N ILE A 99 2.01 -6.77 -5.15
CA ILE A 99 0.98 -7.81 -5.12
C ILE A 99 1.61 -9.08 -5.67
N TYR A 100 1.67 -10.11 -4.83
CA TYR A 100 2.29 -11.38 -5.16
C TYR A 100 1.47 -12.12 -6.22
N GLY A 101 2.11 -12.45 -7.35
CA GLY A 101 1.46 -13.23 -8.39
C GLY A 101 1.25 -14.69 -7.99
N VAL A 102 2.16 -15.23 -7.18
CA VAL A 102 2.05 -16.58 -6.63
C VAL A 102 2.50 -16.63 -5.17
N THR A 103 1.65 -17.18 -4.31
CA THR A 103 1.91 -17.33 -2.87
C THR A 103 2.03 -18.80 -2.48
N THR A 104 2.81 -19.07 -1.44
CA THR A 104 2.92 -20.42 -0.81
C THR A 104 2.08 -20.53 0.46
N GLU A 105 1.93 -19.41 1.16
CA GLU A 105 1.08 -19.18 2.32
C GLU A 105 0.76 -17.68 2.38
N ASP A 106 -0.19 -17.28 3.23
CA ASP A 106 -0.61 -15.88 3.35
C ASP A 106 0.60 -14.97 3.64
N GLY A 107 0.76 -14.00 2.76
CA GLY A 107 1.81 -12.98 2.79
C GLY A 107 3.23 -13.52 2.59
N LYS A 108 3.35 -14.72 2.01
CA LYS A 108 4.62 -15.28 1.59
C LYS A 108 4.62 -15.65 0.12
N GLN A 109 5.35 -14.85 -0.63
CA GLN A 109 5.63 -15.10 -2.03
C GLN A 109 6.35 -16.44 -2.23
N ALA A 110 5.94 -17.17 -3.27
CA ALA A 110 6.63 -18.36 -3.72
C ALA A 110 8.01 -18.02 -4.33
N LEU A 111 9.02 -18.88 -4.14
CA LEU A 111 10.38 -18.63 -4.62
C LEU A 111 10.45 -18.56 -6.16
N ASN A 112 11.20 -17.60 -6.71
CA ASN A 112 11.42 -17.40 -8.15
C ASN A 112 10.14 -17.04 -8.93
N THR A 113 9.27 -16.24 -8.32
CA THR A 113 7.96 -15.86 -8.89
C THR A 113 7.77 -14.36 -9.02
N GLU A 114 8.84 -13.59 -8.82
CA GLU A 114 8.85 -12.12 -8.80
C GLU A 114 8.35 -11.52 -10.11
N ARG A 115 8.60 -12.19 -11.24
CA ARG A 115 8.09 -11.79 -12.56
C ARG A 115 6.56 -11.83 -12.69
N PHE A 116 5.87 -12.57 -11.81
CA PHE A 116 4.41 -12.64 -11.77
C PHE A 116 3.82 -11.59 -10.83
N ASN A 117 4.65 -10.91 -10.02
CA ASN A 117 4.18 -9.86 -9.14
C ASN A 117 3.74 -8.65 -9.95
N SER A 118 2.71 -7.99 -9.46
CA SER A 118 2.32 -6.68 -9.97
C SER A 118 2.71 -5.62 -8.96
N ILE A 119 3.21 -4.49 -9.46
CA ILE A 119 3.73 -3.41 -8.64
C ILE A 119 2.98 -2.13 -8.98
N ILE A 120 2.49 -1.45 -7.96
CA ILE A 120 1.91 -0.12 -8.06
C ILE A 120 2.87 0.84 -7.37
N PHE A 121 3.44 1.77 -8.13
CA PHE A 121 4.24 2.85 -7.59
C PHE A 121 3.37 4.07 -7.36
N LEU A 122 3.57 4.73 -6.23
CA LEU A 122 2.90 5.98 -5.86
C LEU A 122 3.97 7.04 -5.62
N THR A 123 4.19 7.86 -6.62
CA THR A 123 5.24 8.88 -6.61
C THR A 123 4.63 10.22 -6.26
N LYS A 124 5.15 10.88 -5.21
CA LYS A 124 4.77 12.26 -4.90
C LYS A 124 5.17 13.17 -6.06
N LEU A 125 4.20 13.91 -6.60
CA LEU A 125 4.47 14.93 -7.61
C LEU A 125 5.10 16.16 -6.97
N GLU A 126 6.13 16.68 -7.61
CA GLU A 126 6.74 17.97 -7.26
C GLU A 126 5.88 19.14 -7.76
N GLU A 127 6.10 20.35 -7.22
CA GLU A 127 5.26 21.53 -7.51
C GLU A 127 5.26 21.94 -9.00
N ASP A 128 6.31 21.62 -9.73
CA ASP A 128 6.49 21.94 -11.15
C ASP A 128 6.10 20.80 -12.10
N GLU A 129 5.80 19.61 -11.57
CA GLU A 129 5.34 18.48 -12.36
C GLU A 129 3.85 18.61 -12.70
N GLN A 130 3.51 18.40 -13.98
CA GLN A 130 2.14 18.41 -14.44
C GLN A 130 1.70 16.99 -14.77
N LEU A 131 0.49 16.65 -14.33
CA LEU A 131 -0.17 15.40 -14.75
C LEU A 131 -0.51 15.47 -16.24
N GLU A 132 -0.25 14.37 -16.94
CA GLU A 132 -0.73 14.18 -18.31
C GLU A 132 -2.22 13.77 -18.32
N GLU A 133 -2.89 13.94 -19.46
CA GLU A 133 -4.34 13.70 -19.62
C GLU A 133 -4.77 12.28 -19.21
N ASN A 134 -3.87 11.30 -19.29
CA ASN A 134 -4.14 9.89 -18.98
C ASN A 134 -3.40 9.38 -17.74
N ASP A 135 -2.74 10.25 -16.98
CA ASP A 135 -2.06 9.84 -15.76
C ASP A 135 -3.07 9.40 -14.70
N LEU A 136 -2.80 8.25 -14.08
CA LEU A 136 -3.49 7.85 -12.87
C LEU A 136 -2.87 8.62 -11.70
N PHE A 137 -3.70 9.20 -10.85
CA PHE A 137 -3.21 9.96 -9.70
C PHE A 137 -4.17 9.83 -8.51
N TYR A 138 -3.65 10.14 -7.33
CA TYR A 138 -4.40 10.24 -6.08
C TYR A 138 -4.02 11.52 -5.34
N LYS A 139 -5.02 12.34 -5.01
CA LYS A 139 -4.82 13.58 -4.26
C LYS A 139 -5.17 13.36 -2.79
N ILE A 140 -4.17 13.46 -1.91
CA ILE A 140 -4.39 13.41 -0.46
C ILE A 140 -5.07 14.73 -0.04
N PRO A 141 -6.20 14.70 0.70
CA PRO A 141 -6.79 15.91 1.27
C PRO A 141 -5.77 16.67 2.11
N ASP A 142 -5.58 17.97 1.84
CA ASP A 142 -4.59 18.83 2.49
C ASP A 142 -3.13 18.29 2.43
N GLY A 143 -2.84 17.38 1.50
CA GLY A 143 -1.54 16.73 1.32
C GLY A 143 -1.06 16.73 -0.13
N PRO A 144 0.00 15.96 -0.44
CA PRO A 144 0.54 15.90 -1.78
C PRO A 144 -0.35 15.12 -2.76
N THR A 145 -0.14 15.38 -4.05
CA THR A 145 -0.67 14.52 -5.12
C THR A 145 0.32 13.40 -5.38
N LEU A 146 -0.17 12.16 -5.48
CA LEU A 146 0.60 10.98 -5.84
C LEU A 146 0.26 10.59 -7.28
N LYS A 147 1.26 10.52 -8.17
CA LYS A 147 1.14 9.86 -9.46
C LYS A 147 1.22 8.35 -9.27
N ILE A 148 0.35 7.61 -9.96
CA ILE A 148 0.21 6.17 -9.84
C ILE A 148 0.71 5.52 -11.13
N GLU A 149 1.66 4.60 -11.00
CA GLU A 149 2.15 3.80 -12.11
C GLU A 149 1.94 2.31 -11.81
N VAL A 150 1.37 1.58 -12.75
CA VAL A 150 1.05 0.16 -12.59
C VAL A 150 1.92 -0.67 -13.53
N SER A 151 2.68 -1.59 -12.95
CA SER A 151 3.40 -2.65 -13.65
C SER A 151 2.71 -3.98 -13.38
N GLU A 152 2.01 -4.52 -14.36
CA GLU A 152 1.39 -5.85 -14.24
C GLU A 152 2.43 -6.96 -14.43
N GLY A 153 2.35 -7.99 -13.60
CA GLY A 153 3.17 -9.20 -13.72
C GLY A 153 2.78 -10.06 -14.93
N GLU A 154 3.66 -11.01 -15.27
CA GLU A 154 3.39 -11.99 -16.32
C GLU A 154 2.08 -12.78 -16.04
N LYS A 155 1.17 -12.86 -17.02
CA LYS A 155 -0.10 -13.60 -16.87
C LYS A 155 0.03 -15.07 -17.28
N GLU A 156 1.05 -15.41 -18.06
CA GLU A 156 1.28 -16.78 -18.51
C GLU A 156 2.12 -17.55 -17.50
N ILE A 157 1.48 -18.37 -16.67
CA ILE A 157 2.17 -19.37 -15.85
C ILE A 157 2.71 -20.44 -16.82
N PRO A 158 4.04 -20.66 -16.94
CA PRO A 158 4.57 -21.72 -17.77
C PRO A 158 4.07 -23.06 -17.22
N LYS A 159 3.34 -23.81 -18.04
CA LYS A 159 2.63 -25.05 -17.67
C LYS A 159 3.51 -26.17 -17.09
N GLU A 160 4.84 -26.03 -17.04
CA GLU A 160 5.75 -27.17 -16.87
C GLU A 160 6.75 -27.11 -15.69
N TRP A 161 6.87 -26.03 -14.92
CA TRP A 161 7.96 -25.91 -13.92
C TRP A 161 7.55 -25.98 -12.44
N TRP A 162 6.28 -26.23 -12.14
CA TRP A 162 5.73 -26.14 -10.78
C TRP A 162 5.62 -27.47 -10.01
N TYR A 163 5.98 -28.61 -10.62
CA TYR A 163 5.86 -29.93 -9.97
C TYR A 163 7.12 -30.78 -10.07
N THR A 164 8.25 -30.30 -9.57
CA THR A 164 9.28 -31.21 -9.07
C THR A 164 10.07 -30.57 -7.94
N ASP A 165 9.53 -30.65 -6.72
CA ASP A 165 10.39 -31.00 -5.58
C ASP A 165 10.77 -32.49 -5.77
N LYS A 166 11.60 -32.78 -6.79
CA LYS A 166 12.33 -34.05 -6.86
C LYS A 166 13.52 -33.89 -5.93
N ARG A 167 13.26 -33.86 -4.62
CA ARG A 167 14.27 -34.24 -3.64
C ARG A 167 14.52 -35.73 -3.85
N GLY A 168 15.75 -36.02 -4.24
CA GLY A 168 16.30 -37.37 -4.37
C GLY A 168 16.53 -38.06 -3.04
#